data_AF-A0A7D3Y1B6-F1
#
_entry.id   AF-A0A7D3Y1B6-F1
#
_cell.length_a   1.000
_cell.length_b   1.000
_cell.length_c   1.000
_cell.angle_alpha   90.00
_cell.angle_beta   90.00
_cell.angle_gamma   90.00
#
_symmetry.space_group_name_H-M   'P 1'
#
loop_
_entity.id
_entity.type
_entity.pdbx_description
1 polymer ?
#
loop_
_entity_poly.entity_id
_entity_poly.type
_entity_poly.pdbx_seq_one_letter_code
_entity_poly.pdbx_strand_id
1 'polypeptide(L)'
;MVVVVSIMTVGIILGFILKSKKKLVRLNDKLVTYAIYLLLFMLGISIGSNEQIMNSLSSLGLIALIVTTGGVLGSIVLGFITYRLFFKKR
;
A
#
# COMPACT_ATOMS: atom_id res chain seq x y z
N MET A 1 -15.40 -9.06 -8.85
CA MET A 1 -15.16 -8.02 -7.82
C MET A 1 -15.84 -8.33 -6.49
N VAL A 2 -17.13 -8.68 -6.48
CA VAL A 2 -17.86 -9.02 -5.23
C VAL A 2 -17.17 -10.10 -4.39
N VAL A 3 -16.64 -11.15 -5.03
CA VAL A 3 -15.87 -12.22 -4.36
C VAL A 3 -14.60 -11.71 -3.68
N VAL A 4 -13.89 -10.76 -4.30
CA VAL A 4 -12.66 -10.20 -3.72
C VAL A 4 -13.01 -9.36 -2.49
N VAL A 5 -14.05 -8.51 -2.62
CA VAL A 5 -14.53 -7.67 -1.52
C VAL A 5 -14.99 -8.54 -0.35
N SER A 6 -15.76 -9.62 -0.61
CA SER A 6 -16.25 -10.49 0.46
C SER A 6 -15.11 -11.20 1.20
N ILE A 7 -14.10 -11.70 0.49
CA ILE A 7 -12.91 -12.32 1.12
C ILE A 7 -12.16 -11.28 1.97
N MET A 8 -11.98 -10.05 1.48
CA MET A 8 -11.34 -8.97 2.26
C MET A 8 -12.14 -8.67 3.55
N THR A 9 -13.46 -8.54 3.44
CA THR A 9 -14.33 -8.29 4.60
C THR A 9 -14.23 -9.43 5.62
N VAL A 10 -14.28 -10.68 5.18
CA VAL A 10 -14.11 -11.85 6.06
C VAL A 10 -12.73 -11.85 6.72
N GLY A 11 -11.67 -11.54 5.96
CA GLY A 11 -10.31 -11.43 6.50
C GLY A 11 -10.18 -10.37 7.60
N ILE A 12 -10.85 -9.22 7.46
CA ILE A 12 -10.87 -8.16 8.48
C ILE A 12 -11.60 -8.64 9.75
N ILE A 13 -12.76 -9.28 9.59
CA ILE A 13 -13.56 -9.79 10.73
C ILE A 13 -12.76 -10.86 11.49
N LEU A 14 -12.14 -11.80 10.77
CA LEU A 14 -11.27 -12.81 11.36
C LEU A 14 -10.07 -12.16 12.06
N GLY A 15 -9.42 -11.19 11.43
CA GLY A 15 -8.32 -10.42 12.02
C GLY A 15 -8.71 -9.73 13.33
N PHE A 16 -9.94 -9.18 13.41
CA PHE A 16 -10.44 -8.53 14.61
C PHE A 16 -10.67 -9.51 15.76
N ILE A 17 -11.26 -10.69 15.48
CA ILE A 17 -11.49 -11.75 16.48
C ILE A 17 -10.15 -12.32 16.99
N LEU A 18 -9.19 -12.54 16.09
CA LEU A 18 -7.89 -13.15 16.43
C LEU A 18 -6.90 -12.16 17.08
N LYS A 19 -7.16 -10.85 17.02
CA LYS A 19 -6.31 -9.78 17.58
C LYS A 19 -5.97 -9.98 19.07
N SER A 20 -6.86 -10.60 19.83
CA SER A 20 -6.65 -10.86 21.27
C SER A 20 -5.47 -11.81 21.55
N LYS A 21 -5.10 -12.68 20.61
CA LYS A 21 -4.00 -13.65 20.76
C LYS A 21 -2.67 -13.06 20.29
N LYS A 22 -1.94 -12.38 21.19
CA LYS A 22 -0.64 -11.74 20.92
C LYS A 22 0.40 -12.64 20.20
N LYS A 23 0.42 -13.95 20.49
CA LYS A 23 1.34 -14.91 19.84
C LYS A 23 1.02 -15.12 18.36
N LEU A 24 -0.27 -15.22 18.00
CA LEU A 24 -0.71 -15.35 16.61
C LEU A 24 -0.47 -14.06 15.83
N VAL A 25 -0.72 -12.90 16.45
CA VAL A 25 -0.46 -11.60 15.83
C VAL A 25 1.03 -11.43 15.50
N ARG A 26 1.94 -11.79 16.42
CA ARG A 26 3.39 -11.74 16.17
C ARG A 26 3.86 -12.71 15.10
N LEU A 27 3.27 -13.91 15.02
CA LEU A 27 3.58 -14.85 13.96
C LEU A 27 3.12 -14.33 12.61
N ASN A 28 1.89 -13.79 12.55
CA ASN A 28 1.33 -13.18 11.35
C ASN A 28 2.18 -12.00 10.86
N ASP A 29 2.62 -11.13 11.76
CA ASP A 29 3.49 -9.99 11.43
C ASP A 29 4.80 -10.42 10.76
N LYS A 30 5.46 -11.46 11.30
CA LYS A 30 6.64 -12.06 10.68
C LYS A 30 6.33 -12.68 9.32
N LEU A 31 5.25 -13.47 9.23
CA LEU A 31 4.85 -14.11 7.98
C LEU A 31 4.52 -13.10 6.88
N VAL A 32 3.79 -12.02 7.21
CA VAL A 32 3.48 -10.93 6.29
C VAL A 32 4.76 -10.23 5.84
N THR A 33 5.69 -9.97 6.75
CA THR A 33 6.98 -9.36 6.40
C THR A 33 7.77 -10.23 5.40
N TYR A 34 7.88 -11.54 5.67
CA TYR A 34 8.52 -12.47 4.73
C TYR A 34 7.77 -12.55 3.40
N ALA A 35 6.44 -12.53 3.41
CA ALA A 35 5.63 -12.51 2.20
C ALA A 35 5.87 -11.23 1.39
N ILE A 36 5.97 -10.05 2.03
CA ILE A 36 6.30 -8.79 1.35
C ILE A 36 7.66 -8.89 0.68
N TYR A 37 8.69 -9.40 1.37
CA TYR A 37 10.01 -9.58 0.76
C TYR A 37 9.98 -10.51 -0.44
N LEU A 38 9.27 -11.63 -0.33
CA LEU A 38 9.11 -12.59 -1.43
C LEU A 38 8.36 -11.95 -2.60
N LEU A 39 7.27 -11.22 -2.33
CA LEU A 39 6.50 -10.50 -3.34
C LEU A 39 7.35 -9.43 -4.03
N LEU A 40 8.13 -8.64 -3.28
CA LEU A 40 9.04 -7.64 -3.85
C LEU A 40 10.10 -8.28 -4.73
N PHE A 41 10.64 -9.43 -4.33
CA PHE A 41 11.59 -10.19 -5.13
C PHE A 41 10.97 -10.70 -6.44
N MET A 42 9.80 -11.33 -6.35
CA MET A 42 9.05 -11.80 -7.53
C MET A 42 8.67 -10.64 -8.45
N LEU A 43 8.23 -9.51 -7.89
CA LEU A 43 7.89 -8.30 -8.63
C LEU A 43 9.12 -7.76 -9.37
N GLY A 44 10.27 -7.72 -8.72
CA GLY A 44 11.54 -7.35 -9.34
C GLY A 44 11.88 -8.23 -10.55
N ILE A 45 11.77 -9.56 -10.41
CA ILE A 45 12.00 -10.51 -11.52
C ILE A 45 10.98 -10.28 -12.64
N SER A 46 9.69 -10.15 -12.31
CA SER A 46 8.61 -9.98 -13.28
C SER A 46 8.74 -8.68 -14.08
N ILE A 47 9.20 -7.60 -13.44
CA ILE A 47 9.45 -6.32 -14.12
C ILE A 47 10.75 -6.39 -14.92
N GLY A 48 11.81 -6.98 -14.35
CA GLY A 48 13.13 -7.08 -14.97
C GLY A 48 13.17 -7.93 -16.22
N SER A 49 12.38 -9.02 -16.26
CA SER A 49 12.28 -9.92 -17.41
C SER A 49 11.31 -9.45 -18.50
N ASN A 50 10.56 -8.37 -18.25
CA ASN A 50 9.60 -7.83 -19.21
C ASN A 50 10.25 -6.68 -20.00
N GLU A 51 10.72 -6.97 -21.21
CA GLU A 51 11.37 -5.99 -22.08
C GLU A 51 10.49 -4.76 -22.38
N GLN A 52 9.17 -4.94 -22.51
CA GLN A 52 8.26 -3.82 -22.75
C GLN A 52 8.25 -2.82 -21.57
N ILE A 53 8.25 -3.33 -20.34
CA ILE A 53 8.31 -2.51 -19.13
C ILE A 53 9.71 -1.89 -18.98
N MET A 54 10.77 -2.66 -19.23
CA MET A 54 12.15 -2.19 -19.13
C MET A 54 12.47 -1.07 -20.12
N ASN A 55 12.04 -1.23 -21.38
CA ASN A 55 12.22 -0.20 -22.42
C ASN A 55 11.37 1.05 -22.14
N SER A 56 10.22 0.88 -21.50
CA SER A 56 9.36 1.99 -21.08
C SER A 56 9.69 2.54 -19.70
N LEU A 57 10.75 2.06 -19.04
CA LEU A 57 11.02 2.35 -17.63
C LEU A 57 11.25 3.83 -17.38
N SER A 58 11.90 4.55 -18.30
CA SER A 58 12.09 6.00 -18.20
C SER A 58 10.75 6.74 -18.28
N SER A 59 9.85 6.34 -19.18
CA SER A 59 8.51 6.95 -19.30
C SER A 59 7.64 6.61 -18.09
N LEU A 60 7.59 5.33 -17.70
CA LEU A 60 6.84 4.86 -16.54
C LEU A 60 7.37 5.50 -15.24
N GLY A 61 8.68 5.64 -15.11
CA GLY A 61 9.34 6.27 -13.98
C GLY A 61 8.99 7.76 -13.85
N LEU A 62 8.97 8.50 -14.97
CA LEU A 62 8.51 9.89 -14.97
C LEU A 62 7.03 10.02 -14.59
N ILE A 63 6.16 9.19 -15.17
CA ILE A 63 4.74 9.16 -14.82
C ILE A 63 4.58 8.84 -13.33
N ALA A 64 5.29 7.84 -12.81
CA ALA A 64 5.25 7.46 -11.41
C ALA A 64 5.73 8.60 -10.50
N LEU A 65 6.76 9.34 -10.90
CA LEU A 65 7.27 10.49 -10.14
C LEU A 65 6.23 11.61 -10.09
N ILE A 66 5.63 11.97 -11.23
CA ILE A 66 4.58 13.00 -11.30
C ILE A 66 3.35 12.60 -10.47
N VAL A 67 2.88 11.36 -10.60
CA VAL A 67 1.72 10.86 -9.85
C VAL A 67 2.01 10.81 -8.35
N THR A 68 3.20 10.35 -7.94
CA THR A 68 3.57 10.27 -6.52
C THR A 68 3.74 11.66 -5.92
N THR A 69 4.47 12.55 -6.58
CA THR A 69 4.64 13.94 -6.11
C THR A 69 3.31 14.69 -6.07
N GLY A 70 2.47 14.55 -7.10
CA GLY A 70 1.12 15.12 -7.11
C GLY A 70 0.24 14.59 -5.96
N GLY A 71 0.26 13.27 -5.72
CA GLY A 71 -0.48 12.64 -4.62
C GLY A 71 0.01 13.08 -3.24
N VAL A 72 1.33 13.19 -3.05
CA VAL A 72 1.93 13.67 -1.79
C VAL A 72 1.60 15.14 -1.56
N LEU A 73 1.78 16.00 -2.57
CA LEU A 73 1.44 17.42 -2.49
C LEU A 73 -0.05 17.62 -2.19
N GLY A 74 -0.94 16.89 -2.89
CA GLY A 74 -2.37 16.92 -2.63
C GLY A 74 -2.72 16.50 -1.20
N SER A 75 -2.09 15.43 -0.70
CA SER A 75 -2.29 14.96 0.68
C SER A 75 -1.83 16.00 1.72
N ILE A 76 -0.69 16.64 1.49
CA ILE A 76 -0.17 17.72 2.36
C ILE A 76 -1.10 18.93 2.34
N VAL A 77 -1.53 19.38 1.16
CA VAL A 77 -2.42 20.54 1.00
C VAL A 77 -3.76 20.31 1.69
N LEU A 78 -4.40 19.15 1.45
CA LEU A 78 -5.67 18.81 2.10
C LEU A 78 -5.51 18.64 3.61
N GLY A 79 -4.40 18.04 4.07
CA GLY A 79 -4.07 17.96 5.48
C GLY A 79 -3.91 19.34 6.13
N PHE A 80 -3.23 20.27 5.45
CA PHE A 80 -3.05 21.64 5.90
C PHE A 80 -4.37 22.43 5.93
N ILE A 81 -5.22 22.28 4.91
CA ILE A 81 -6.54 22.90 4.86
C ILE A 81 -7.41 22.37 6.00
N THR A 82 -7.45 21.05 6.19
CA THR A 82 -8.21 20.41 7.27
C THR A 82 -7.73 20.90 8.64
N TYR A 83 -6.41 20.99 8.82
CA TYR A 83 -5.81 21.54 10.04
C TYR A 83 -6.20 23.01 10.26
N ARG A 84 -6.14 23.85 9.22
CA ARG A 84 -6.53 25.27 9.28
C ARG A 84 -8.02 25.49 9.55
N LEU A 85 -8.90 24.65 9.00
CA LEU A 85 -10.35 24.83 9.14
C LEU A 85 -10.89 24.27 10.46
N PHE A 86 -10.42 23.11 10.90
CA PHE A 86 -10.94 22.43 12.09
C PHE A 86 -10.11 22.67 13.35
N PHE A 87 -8.78 22.74 13.23
CA PHE A 87 -7.87 22.80 14.39
C PHE A 87 -7.31 24.19 14.65
N LYS A 88 -7.23 25.06 13.64
CA LYS A 88 -6.87 26.48 13.84
C LYS A 88 -8.11 27.30 14.21
N LYS A 89 -8.60 27.10 15.43
CA LYS A 89 -9.54 28.03 16.08
C LYS A 89 -8.70 29.17 16.67
N ARG A 90 -9.07 30.42 16.31
CA ARG A 90 -8.45 31.73 16.66
C ARG A 90 -7.29 31.70 17.66
#